data_AF-A0A1H2BAL9-F1
#
_entry.id   AF-A0A1H2BAL9-F1
#
_cell.length_a   1.000
_cell.length_b   1.000
_cell.length_c   1.000
_cell.angle_alpha   90.00
_cell.angle_beta   90.00
_cell.angle_gamma   90.00
#
_symmetry.space_group_name_H-M   'P 1'
#
loop_
_entity.id
_entity.type
_entity.pdbx_description
1 polymer ?
#
loop_
_entity_poly.entity_id
_entity_poly.type
_entity_poly.pdbx_seq_one_letter_code
_entity_poly.pdbx_strand_id
1 'polypeptide(L)'
;MEYLDEMFDQFSQAFLGEMAGDGDIPYRDKINTTSLNYSLDSLREVDNYLKILHKQSRGISDIEYQNLVVWCGAYIGEVTRRNATLEYHWVHYEEYMKNKSDSLRNAIPLSLTTHAFLLAIDSNYITMPMNKVARWLDEGEANNVYFYASVDISRKK
;
A
#
# COMPACT_ATOMS: atom_id res chain seq x y z
N MET A 1 -9.37 1.30 -19.51
CA MET A 1 -8.59 0.73 -18.40
C MET A 1 -9.59 0.56 -17.28
N GLU A 2 -9.77 -0.66 -16.78
CA GLU A 2 -10.61 -0.92 -15.61
C GLU A 2 -9.79 -0.59 -14.36
N TYR A 3 -10.38 0.19 -13.46
CA TYR A 3 -9.73 0.58 -12.21
C TYR A 3 -10.16 -0.32 -11.07
N LEU A 4 -9.23 -0.55 -10.15
CA LEU A 4 -9.43 -1.44 -9.00
C LEU A 4 -9.81 -0.67 -7.74
N ASP A 5 -10.32 0.54 -7.93
CA ASP A 5 -10.54 1.51 -6.86
C ASP A 5 -11.48 0.97 -5.78
N GLU A 6 -12.59 0.35 -6.18
CA GLU A 6 -13.54 -0.25 -5.23
C GLU A 6 -12.93 -1.43 -4.47
N MET A 7 -12.15 -2.27 -5.17
CA MET A 7 -11.49 -3.42 -4.56
C MET A 7 -10.41 -2.98 -3.55
N PHE A 8 -9.62 -1.97 -3.89
CA PHE A 8 -8.60 -1.44 -2.99
C PHE A 8 -9.20 -0.60 -1.85
N ASP A 9 -10.34 0.05 -2.05
CA ASP A 9 -11.10 0.64 -0.95
C ASP A 9 -11.52 -0.46 0.05
N GLN A 10 -12.08 -1.58 -0.43
CA GLN A 10 -12.43 -2.73 0.42
C GLN A 10 -11.21 -3.31 1.15
N PHE A 11 -10.06 -3.49 0.48
CA PHE A 11 -8.84 -3.92 1.15
C PHE A 11 -8.36 -2.92 2.21
N SER A 12 -8.57 -1.62 2.00
CA SER A 12 -8.28 -0.62 3.02
C SER A 12 -9.22 -0.74 4.23
N GLN A 13 -10.50 -1.08 4.02
CA GLN A 13 -11.44 -1.35 5.12
C GLN A 13 -11.10 -2.65 5.87
N ALA A 14 -10.61 -3.67 5.16
CA ALA A 14 -10.08 -4.87 5.80
C ALA A 14 -8.91 -4.54 6.74
N PHE A 15 -8.03 -3.60 6.37
CA PHE A 15 -6.98 -3.09 7.26
C PHE A 15 -7.53 -2.39 8.51
N LEU A 16 -8.72 -1.81 8.45
CA LEU A 16 -9.39 -1.22 9.61
C LEU A 16 -10.06 -2.27 10.51
N GLY A 17 -10.15 -3.53 10.06
CA GLY A 17 -10.87 -4.60 10.74
C GLY A 17 -12.37 -4.59 10.45
N GLU A 18 -12.80 -3.89 9.40
CA GLU A 18 -14.22 -3.78 9.01
C GLU A 18 -14.69 -4.94 8.11
N MET A 19 -13.79 -5.83 7.68
CA MET A 19 -14.12 -7.01 6.89
C MET A 19 -13.64 -8.29 7.59
N ALA A 20 -14.47 -9.33 7.53
CA ALA A 20 -14.09 -10.69 7.91
C ALA A 20 -13.56 -11.42 6.66
N GLY A 21 -12.34 -11.95 6.73
CA GLY A 21 -11.71 -12.75 5.67
C GLY A 21 -11.03 -14.00 6.24
N ASP A 22 -10.44 -14.81 5.34
CA ASP A 22 -9.57 -15.92 5.75
C ASP A 22 -8.23 -15.36 6.27
N GLY A 23 -8.08 -15.36 7.59
CA GLY A 23 -6.94 -14.77 8.28
C GLY A 23 -7.09 -13.27 8.55
N ASP A 24 -6.17 -12.72 9.32
CA ASP A 24 -6.10 -11.30 9.71
C ASP A 24 -4.69 -10.77 9.39
N ILE A 25 -4.38 -9.54 9.77
CA ILE A 25 -3.01 -9.03 9.79
C ILE A 25 -2.32 -9.42 11.12
N PRO A 26 -0.98 -9.58 11.13
CA PRO A 26 -0.28 -10.08 12.28
C PRO A 26 -0.27 -9.04 13.41
N TYR A 27 -0.51 -9.45 14.65
CA TYR A 27 -0.53 -8.53 15.81
C TYR A 27 -1.53 -7.36 15.65
N ARG A 28 -2.75 -7.65 15.17
CA ARG A 28 -3.88 -6.70 15.07
C ARG A 28 -4.07 -5.81 16.31
N ASP A 29 -3.81 -6.32 17.51
CA ASP A 29 -3.91 -5.57 18.77
C ASP A 29 -2.86 -4.45 18.94
N LYS A 30 -1.85 -4.39 18.06
CA LYS A 30 -0.75 -3.41 18.09
C LYS A 30 -0.99 -2.18 17.22
N ILE A 31 -2.10 -2.10 16.49
CA ILE A 31 -2.46 -0.94 15.69
C ILE A 31 -3.71 -0.27 16.26
N ASN A 32 -3.64 1.05 16.47
CA ASN A 32 -4.78 1.84 16.91
C ASN A 32 -5.66 2.23 15.72
N THR A 33 -6.59 1.35 15.35
CA THR A 33 -7.52 1.55 14.23
C THR A 33 -8.39 2.80 14.37
N THR A 34 -8.68 3.26 15.60
CA THR A 34 -9.46 4.49 15.81
C THR A 34 -8.73 5.76 15.34
N SER A 35 -7.41 5.71 15.20
CA SER A 35 -6.61 6.80 14.62
C SER A 35 -6.51 6.75 13.09
N LEU A 36 -6.97 5.65 12.48
CA LEU A 36 -6.86 5.39 11.05
C LEU A 36 -8.03 6.00 10.27
N ASN A 37 -8.01 7.33 10.11
CA ASN A 37 -9.10 8.11 9.48
C ASN A 37 -8.83 8.57 8.03
N TYR A 38 -7.90 7.91 7.32
CA TYR A 38 -7.48 8.24 5.95
C TYR A 38 -6.81 9.62 5.77
N SER A 39 -6.42 10.28 6.86
CA SER A 39 -5.57 11.47 6.78
C SER A 39 -4.11 11.09 6.54
N LEU A 40 -3.29 12.03 6.07
CA LEU A 40 -1.84 11.81 6.01
C LEU A 40 -1.27 11.48 7.41
N ASP A 41 -1.74 12.12 8.47
CA ASP A 41 -1.23 11.89 9.83
C ASP A 41 -1.55 10.50 10.38
N SER A 42 -2.60 9.83 9.89
CA SER A 42 -2.87 8.44 10.30
C SER A 42 -1.76 7.47 9.89
N LEU A 43 -0.96 7.81 8.87
CA LEU A 43 0.17 6.99 8.45
C LEU A 43 1.31 6.94 9.49
N ARG A 44 1.34 7.85 10.46
CA ARG A 44 2.28 7.77 11.58
C ARG A 44 1.97 6.57 12.47
N GLU A 45 0.70 6.24 12.65
CA GLU A 45 0.29 5.02 13.36
C GLU A 45 0.70 3.78 12.56
N VAL A 46 0.54 3.82 11.24
CA VAL A 46 0.98 2.73 10.36
C VAL A 46 2.50 2.51 10.47
N ASP A 47 3.31 3.57 10.44
CA ASP A 47 4.76 3.49 10.64
C ASP A 47 5.13 2.89 12.01
N ASN A 48 4.45 3.31 13.09
CA ASN A 48 4.67 2.77 14.44
C ASN A 48 4.36 1.28 14.50
N TYR A 49 3.23 0.87 13.93
CA TYR A 49 2.81 -0.52 13.86
C TYR A 49 3.80 -1.36 13.05
N LEU A 50 4.16 -0.92 11.86
CA LEU A 50 5.11 -1.66 11.02
C LEU A 50 6.51 -1.73 11.67
N LYS A 51 6.90 -0.73 12.49
CA LYS A 51 8.16 -0.76 13.28
C LYS A 51 8.16 -1.85 14.35
N ILE A 52 7.00 -2.16 14.94
CA ILE A 52 6.84 -3.30 15.86
C ILE A 52 7.05 -4.60 15.08
N LEU A 53 6.41 -4.74 13.93
CA LEU A 53 6.50 -5.95 13.09
C LEU A 53 7.91 -6.20 12.57
N HIS A 54 8.62 -5.16 12.11
CA HIS A 54 10.01 -5.29 11.67
C HIS A 54 10.92 -5.85 12.79
N LYS A 55 10.67 -5.48 14.05
CA LYS A 55 11.41 -5.99 15.22
C LYS A 55 10.95 -7.38 15.69
N GLN A 56 9.72 -7.77 15.36
CA GLN A 56 9.05 -8.96 15.89
C GLN A 56 8.58 -9.91 14.78
N SER A 57 9.31 -9.97 13.66
CA SER A 57 8.92 -10.72 12.45
C SER A 57 8.78 -12.25 12.63
N ARG A 58 9.13 -12.80 13.80
CA ARG A 58 8.98 -14.22 14.10
C ARG A 58 7.51 -14.57 14.30
N GLY A 59 7.08 -15.65 13.64
CA GLY A 59 5.75 -16.25 13.84
C GLY A 59 4.63 -15.66 12.98
N ILE A 60 4.94 -14.72 12.08
CA ILE A 60 3.99 -14.26 11.06
C ILE A 60 3.87 -15.36 9.99
N SER A 61 2.65 -15.83 9.76
CA SER A 61 2.36 -16.78 8.68
C SER A 61 2.37 -16.11 7.31
N ASP A 62 2.54 -16.90 6.24
CA ASP A 62 2.53 -16.38 4.87
C ASP A 62 1.22 -15.65 4.52
N ILE A 63 0.08 -16.13 5.04
CA ILE A 63 -1.23 -15.52 4.78
C ILE A 63 -1.37 -14.18 5.52
N GLU A 64 -0.92 -14.09 6.78
CA GLU A 64 -0.91 -12.82 7.53
C GLU A 64 0.02 -11.80 6.88
N TYR A 65 1.18 -12.25 6.38
CA TYR A 65 2.10 -11.39 5.63
C TYR A 65 1.46 -10.87 4.34
N GLN A 66 0.80 -11.75 3.57
CA GLN A 66 0.10 -11.34 2.35
C GLN A 66 -1.02 -10.35 2.63
N ASN A 67 -1.89 -10.65 3.60
CA ASN A 67 -2.97 -9.77 4.04
C ASN A 67 -2.41 -8.42 4.49
N LEU A 68 -1.34 -8.41 5.29
CA LEU A 68 -0.69 -7.18 5.72
C LEU A 68 -0.20 -6.35 4.54
N VAL A 69 0.56 -6.94 3.61
CA VAL A 69 1.13 -6.23 2.46
C VAL A 69 0.03 -5.62 1.60
N VAL A 70 -1.04 -6.37 1.33
CA VAL A 70 -2.14 -5.92 0.47
C VAL A 70 -3.01 -4.89 1.20
N TRP A 71 -3.52 -5.20 2.39
CA TRP A 71 -4.48 -4.34 3.09
C TRP A 71 -3.82 -3.05 3.61
N CYS A 72 -2.61 -3.13 4.18
CA CYS A 72 -1.86 -1.95 4.60
C CYS A 72 -1.45 -1.10 3.38
N GLY A 73 -0.98 -1.75 2.31
CA GLY A 73 -0.66 -1.07 1.06
C GLY A 73 -1.88 -0.35 0.46
N ALA A 74 -3.04 -1.00 0.49
CA ALA A 74 -4.30 -0.40 0.06
C ALA A 74 -4.65 0.83 0.91
N TYR A 75 -4.57 0.74 2.23
CA TYR A 75 -4.81 1.88 3.12
C TYR A 75 -3.88 3.07 2.82
N ILE A 76 -2.59 2.82 2.62
CA ILE A 76 -1.61 3.87 2.26
C ILE A 76 -1.95 4.51 0.90
N GLY A 77 -2.33 3.71 -0.08
CA GLY A 77 -2.73 4.23 -1.39
C GLY A 77 -4.05 5.02 -1.33
N GLU A 78 -5.02 4.60 -0.53
CA GLU A 78 -6.27 5.34 -0.30
C GLU A 78 -6.03 6.66 0.44
N VAL A 79 -5.13 6.70 1.43
CA VAL A 79 -4.67 7.97 2.01
C VAL A 79 -4.09 8.88 0.92
N THR A 80 -3.27 8.33 0.02
CA THR A 80 -2.68 9.12 -1.06
C THR A 80 -3.75 9.65 -2.02
N ARG A 81 -4.65 8.79 -2.52
CA ARG A 81 -5.74 9.18 -3.45
C ARG A 81 -6.66 10.25 -2.88
N ARG A 82 -7.04 10.13 -1.61
CA ARG A 82 -8.02 11.02 -0.97
C ARG A 82 -7.45 12.40 -0.64
N ASN A 83 -6.13 12.52 -0.51
CA ASN A 83 -5.47 13.76 -0.09
C ASN A 83 -4.67 14.45 -1.21
N ALA A 84 -4.33 13.75 -2.30
CA ALA A 84 -3.58 14.32 -3.41
C ALA A 84 -4.42 15.27 -4.27
N THR A 85 -3.75 16.24 -4.91
CA THR A 85 -4.38 17.05 -5.96
C THR A 85 -4.41 16.36 -7.32
N LEU A 86 -3.54 15.38 -7.53
CA LEU A 86 -3.53 14.54 -8.72
C LEU A 86 -4.60 13.46 -8.59
N GLU A 87 -5.21 13.13 -9.72
CA GLU A 87 -6.14 12.02 -9.81
C GLU A 87 -5.36 10.70 -9.91
N TYR A 88 -5.47 9.90 -8.86
CA TYR A 88 -4.81 8.60 -8.74
C TYR A 88 -5.84 7.47 -8.82
N HIS A 89 -5.52 6.42 -9.57
CA HIS A 89 -6.32 5.21 -9.67
C HIS A 89 -5.49 3.95 -9.47
N TRP A 90 -6.11 2.93 -8.89
CA TRP A 90 -5.53 1.60 -8.82
C TRP A 90 -5.66 0.89 -10.15
N VAL A 91 -4.54 0.35 -10.65
CA VAL A 91 -4.47 -0.34 -11.93
C VAL A 91 -3.78 -1.69 -11.78
N HIS A 92 -4.27 -2.71 -12.48
CA HIS A 92 -3.59 -4.01 -12.52
C HIS A 92 -2.22 -3.90 -13.19
N TYR A 93 -1.26 -4.69 -12.69
CA TYR A 93 0.06 -4.84 -13.29
C TYR A 93 -0.01 -5.11 -14.79
N GLU A 94 -0.81 -6.10 -15.18
CA GLU A 94 -0.88 -6.58 -16.57
C GLU A 94 -1.38 -5.49 -17.51
N GLU A 95 -2.43 -4.77 -17.11
CA GLU A 95 -2.99 -3.65 -17.87
C GLU A 95 -1.98 -2.49 -17.99
N TYR A 96 -1.29 -2.13 -16.91
CA TYR A 96 -0.27 -1.08 -16.94
C TYR A 96 0.95 -1.46 -17.80
N MET A 97 1.38 -2.72 -17.72
CA MET A 97 2.61 -3.21 -18.36
C MET A 97 2.41 -3.69 -19.80
N LYS A 98 1.16 -3.87 -20.26
CA LYS A 98 0.80 -4.41 -21.60
C LYS A 98 1.58 -3.78 -22.74
N ASN A 99 1.72 -2.46 -22.72
CA ASN A 99 2.37 -1.67 -23.79
C ASN A 99 3.75 -1.11 -23.39
N LYS A 100 4.34 -1.60 -22.28
CA LYS A 100 5.66 -1.14 -21.82
C LYS A 100 6.78 -1.99 -22.43
N SER A 101 8.02 -1.52 -22.34
CA SER A 101 9.19 -2.26 -22.81
C SER A 101 9.49 -3.48 -21.94
N ASP A 102 10.14 -4.51 -22.50
CA ASP A 102 10.65 -5.65 -21.73
C ASP A 102 11.62 -5.23 -20.62
N SER A 103 12.45 -4.20 -20.86
CA SER A 103 13.36 -3.68 -19.84
C SER A 103 12.62 -3.18 -18.60
N LEU A 104 11.46 -2.52 -18.77
CA LEU A 104 10.62 -2.07 -17.65
C LEU A 104 9.96 -3.25 -16.93
N ARG A 105 9.44 -4.23 -17.69
CA ARG A 105 8.86 -5.46 -17.10
C ARG A 105 9.90 -6.28 -16.32
N ASN A 106 11.15 -6.30 -16.76
CA ASN A 106 12.23 -6.95 -16.04
C ASN A 106 12.66 -6.17 -14.79
N ALA A 107 12.60 -4.84 -14.83
CA ALA A 107 12.90 -3.98 -13.69
C ALA A 107 11.81 -4.01 -12.62
N ILE A 108 10.56 -4.18 -13.01
CA ILE A 108 9.40 -4.28 -12.12
C ILE A 108 8.66 -5.57 -12.49
N PRO A 109 9.12 -6.75 -12.02
CA PRO A 109 8.46 -8.02 -12.33
C PRO A 109 7.13 -8.14 -11.58
N LEU A 110 6.23 -8.99 -12.08
CA LEU A 110 4.99 -9.35 -11.39
C LEU A 110 5.29 -10.11 -10.09
N SER A 111 4.76 -9.61 -8.99
CA SER A 111 4.87 -10.19 -7.65
C SER A 111 3.67 -9.75 -6.81
N LEU A 112 3.55 -10.26 -5.57
CA LEU A 112 2.56 -9.76 -4.61
C LEU A 112 2.59 -8.22 -4.50
N THR A 113 3.79 -7.65 -4.40
CA THR A 113 3.96 -6.20 -4.13
C THR A 113 3.77 -5.29 -5.34
N THR A 114 3.70 -5.88 -6.53
CA THR A 114 3.60 -5.18 -7.82
C THR A 114 2.34 -5.57 -8.59
N HIS A 115 1.46 -6.40 -8.00
CA HIS A 115 0.24 -6.90 -8.66
C HIS A 115 -0.74 -5.79 -9.06
N ALA A 116 -0.66 -4.65 -8.36
CA ALA A 116 -1.34 -3.42 -8.70
C ALA A 116 -0.45 -2.21 -8.40
N PHE A 117 -0.71 -1.12 -9.12
CA PHE A 117 -0.05 0.16 -8.95
C PHE A 117 -1.06 1.26 -8.67
N LEU A 118 -0.62 2.31 -8.00
CA LEU A 118 -1.37 3.54 -7.92
C LEU A 118 -0.84 4.52 -8.98
N LEU A 119 -1.64 4.78 -10.01
CA LEU A 119 -1.28 5.54 -11.21
C LEU A 119 -1.89 6.95 -11.14
N ALA A 120 -1.05 7.99 -11.19
CA ALA A 120 -1.49 9.35 -11.48
C ALA A 120 -1.71 9.50 -12.99
N ILE A 121 -2.96 9.59 -13.42
CA ILE A 121 -3.35 9.54 -14.84
C ILE A 121 -2.64 10.64 -15.65
N ASP A 122 -2.65 11.87 -15.13
CA ASP A 122 -2.15 13.04 -15.88
C ASP A 122 -0.63 13.08 -16.05
N SER A 123 0.12 12.32 -15.27
CA SER A 123 1.60 12.34 -15.30
C SER A 123 2.22 10.99 -15.70
N ASN A 124 1.40 9.95 -15.88
CA ASN A 124 1.84 8.55 -16.05
C ASN A 124 2.84 8.09 -14.96
N TYR A 125 2.82 8.76 -13.81
CA TYR A 125 3.60 8.41 -12.64
C TYR A 125 2.90 7.29 -11.88
N ILE A 126 3.66 6.26 -11.52
CA ILE A 126 3.18 5.19 -10.65
C ILE A 126 3.84 5.28 -9.29
N THR A 127 3.09 4.89 -8.27
CA THR A 127 3.60 4.64 -6.95
C THR A 127 3.17 3.24 -6.49
N MET A 128 3.91 2.64 -5.58
CA MET A 128 3.81 1.21 -5.22
C MET A 128 3.62 1.00 -3.72
N PRO A 129 2.45 1.34 -3.15
CA PRO A 129 2.24 1.30 -1.70
C PRO A 129 2.49 -0.08 -1.08
N MET A 130 2.06 -1.16 -1.74
CA MET A 130 2.30 -2.54 -1.28
C MET A 130 3.80 -2.87 -1.21
N ASN A 131 4.57 -2.47 -2.23
CA ASN A 131 6.02 -2.60 -2.21
C ASN A 131 6.65 -1.81 -1.07
N LYS A 132 6.12 -0.63 -0.77
CA LYS A 132 6.63 0.18 0.35
C LYS A 132 6.44 -0.51 1.70
N VAL A 133 5.31 -1.18 1.91
CA VAL A 133 5.06 -1.99 3.12
C VAL A 133 6.05 -3.15 3.22
N ALA A 134 6.21 -3.93 2.15
CA ALA A 134 7.16 -5.05 2.14
C ALA A 134 8.59 -4.59 2.45
N ARG A 135 9.03 -3.48 1.83
CA ARG A 135 10.35 -2.88 2.10
C ARG A 135 10.49 -2.34 3.52
N TRP A 136 9.42 -1.86 4.16
CA TRP A 136 9.49 -1.50 5.56
C TRP A 136 9.71 -2.71 6.46
N LEU A 137 9.03 -3.82 6.19
CA LEU A 137 9.17 -5.05 6.96
C LEU A 137 10.58 -5.64 6.82
N ASP A 138 11.19 -5.55 5.63
CA ASP A 138 12.53 -6.07 5.35
C ASP A 138 13.66 -5.11 5.77
N GLU A 139 13.57 -3.84 5.35
CA GLU A 139 14.66 -2.86 5.46
C GLU A 139 14.49 -1.87 6.61
N GLY A 140 13.29 -1.79 7.22
CA GLY A 140 13.02 -0.93 8.37
C GLY A 140 12.86 0.57 8.03
N GLU A 141 13.34 1.43 8.94
CA GLU A 141 12.89 2.83 9.07
C GLU A 141 13.15 3.76 7.87
N ALA A 142 13.96 3.31 6.91
CA ALA A 142 14.20 4.04 5.67
C ALA A 142 12.96 4.05 4.74
N ASN A 143 11.98 3.17 4.96
CA ASN A 143 10.79 3.04 4.11
C ASN A 143 9.54 3.73 4.67
N ASN A 144 9.72 4.84 5.39
CA ASN A 144 8.66 5.50 6.17
C ASN A 144 7.46 5.86 5.28
N VAL A 145 6.28 5.34 5.63
CA VAL A 145 5.09 5.42 4.77
C VAL A 145 4.42 6.79 4.85
N TYR A 146 4.50 7.47 6.00
CA TYR A 146 4.09 8.87 6.12
C TYR A 146 4.87 9.77 5.15
N PHE A 147 6.20 9.72 5.19
CA PHE A 147 7.06 10.52 4.32
C PHE A 147 6.82 10.18 2.85
N TYR A 148 6.77 8.90 2.53
CA TYR A 148 6.47 8.41 1.18
C TYR A 148 5.15 8.97 0.63
N ALA A 149 4.03 8.84 1.36
CA ALA A 149 2.75 9.34 0.90
C ALA A 149 2.72 10.86 0.81
N SER A 150 3.40 11.57 1.73
CA SER A 150 3.46 13.04 1.71
C SER A 150 4.09 13.59 0.42
N VAL A 151 5.08 12.88 -0.14
CA VAL A 151 5.73 13.24 -1.40
C VAL A 151 4.77 13.07 -2.57
N ASP A 152 4.00 11.98 -2.60
CA ASP A 152 3.04 11.72 -3.67
C ASP A 152 1.82 12.65 -3.59
N ILE A 153 1.31 12.92 -2.39
CA ILE A 153 0.22 13.89 -2.15
C ILE A 153 0.60 15.30 -2.61
N SER A 154 1.85 15.72 -2.34
CA SER A 154 2.34 17.06 -2.67
C SER A 154 2.75 17.21 -4.13
N ARG A 155 2.65 16.15 -4.94
CA ARG A 155 3.07 16.14 -6.33
C ARG A 155 2.16 17.04 -7.17
N LYS A 156 2.77 17.90 -7.98
CA LYS A 156 2.08 18.79 -8.92
C LYS A 156 2.08 18.17 -10.33
N LYS A 157 1.10 18.56 -11.13
CA LYS A 157 1.01 18.23 -12.56
C LYS A 157 2.25 18.72 -13.31
#